data_AF-A0A0Q5LB22-F1
#
_entry.id   AF-A0A0Q5LB22-F1
#
_cell.length_a   1.000
_cell.length_b   1.000
_cell.length_c   1.000
_cell.angle_alpha   90.00
_cell.angle_beta   90.00
_cell.angle_gamma   90.00
#
_symmetry.space_group_name_H-M   'P 1'
#
loop_
_entity.id
_entity.type
_entity.pdbx_description
1 polymer ?
#
loop_
_entity_poly.entity_id
_entity_poly.type
_entity_poly.pdbx_seq_one_letter_code
_entity_poly.pdbx_strand_id
1 'polypeptide(L)'
;MHISTTEASRKSHEPEPVGARALREWITGEQEQYSRVFLVESGTSVETVAAVAREDDAVLLHAQSGPYDGPAHAFRFTGALSEVGDELFLGERGVELQDYVAAAFVQIIGPTTVGFFDETGWQSFLDDADLARRTGVFPSSLIDPRVLLANRRALAAPGELATPSAIRVGSDGRVSVGLQGEVIGEVDELATVIESRLPRAVALGGMVPRQALIEGLTGRGWIGRYLNATDLIKMLRLANGVEKISGFGWSFVDDAHADAEPSASDPFLLETSDGFVLADVTTLRRQLLSPMTAKVVDATQTSSAPEIAVERLARECGLSESDANGLCRDAATALNIHFGTRAHASCQAASGSGR
;
A
#
# COMPACT_ATOMS: atom_id res chain seq x y z
N MET A 1 -29.91 -31.31 49.47
CA MET A 1 -29.24 -31.48 48.17
C MET A 1 -29.19 -30.11 47.51
N HIS A 2 -28.13 -29.35 47.78
CA HIS A 2 -27.85 -28.08 47.12
C HIS A 2 -26.84 -28.35 46.00
N ILE A 3 -27.23 -28.07 44.76
CA ILE A 3 -26.31 -28.09 43.62
C ILE A 3 -25.77 -26.66 43.50
N SER A 4 -24.54 -26.47 43.97
CA SER A 4 -23.75 -25.28 43.68
C SER A 4 -23.21 -25.41 42.27
N THR A 5 -23.71 -24.58 41.36
CA THR A 5 -23.16 -24.44 40.01
C THR A 5 -21.89 -23.62 40.10
N THR A 6 -20.75 -24.28 39.88
CA THR A 6 -19.42 -23.67 39.81
C THR A 6 -19.34 -22.75 38.60
N GLU A 7 -19.19 -21.45 38.85
CA GLU A 7 -18.72 -20.45 37.90
C GLU A 7 -17.28 -20.78 37.49
N ALA A 8 -17.11 -21.57 36.45
CA ALA A 8 -15.83 -21.76 35.78
C ALA A 8 -16.08 -22.07 34.31
N SER A 9 -16.17 -21.02 33.48
CA SER A 9 -15.66 -20.97 32.11
C SER A 9 -16.29 -19.76 31.42
N ARG A 10 -15.73 -18.59 31.68
CA ARG A 10 -15.85 -17.44 30.79
C ARG A 10 -14.44 -17.00 30.43
N LYS A 11 -13.71 -17.90 29.76
CA LYS A 11 -12.54 -17.49 28.97
C LYS A 11 -13.07 -16.62 27.84
N SER A 12 -12.87 -15.31 27.99
CA SER A 12 -13.03 -14.28 26.98
C SER A 12 -12.43 -14.73 25.64
N HIS A 13 -13.30 -15.16 24.72
CA HIS A 13 -12.96 -15.63 23.37
C HIS A 13 -12.99 -14.48 22.36
N GLU A 14 -12.43 -13.31 22.70
CA GLU A 14 -12.27 -12.20 21.75
C GLU A 14 -10.92 -11.47 21.95
N PRO A 15 -9.87 -11.92 21.23
CA PRO A 15 -8.78 -11.03 20.80
C PRO A 15 -8.29 -11.24 19.35
N GLU A 16 -8.81 -12.21 18.59
CA GLU A 16 -8.24 -12.63 17.29
C GLU A 16 -8.25 -11.61 16.14
N PRO A 17 -9.32 -10.81 15.89
CA PRO A 17 -9.32 -9.89 14.75
C PRO A 17 -8.33 -8.73 14.92
N VAL A 18 -7.97 -8.41 16.16
CA VAL A 18 -7.09 -7.29 16.50
C VAL A 18 -5.62 -7.63 16.21
N GLY A 19 -5.17 -8.84 16.57
CA GLY A 19 -3.81 -9.30 16.27
C GLY A 19 -3.55 -9.41 14.75
N ALA A 20 -4.54 -9.89 13.99
CA ALA A 20 -4.44 -9.98 12.53
C ALA A 20 -4.23 -8.59 11.88
N ARG A 21 -4.83 -7.54 12.47
CA ARG A 21 -4.61 -6.17 12.01
C ARG A 21 -3.21 -5.67 12.34
N ALA A 22 -2.72 -5.90 13.54
CA ALA A 22 -1.33 -5.56 13.91
C ALA A 22 -0.33 -6.23 12.94
N LEU A 23 -0.55 -7.51 12.62
CA LEU A 23 0.25 -8.24 11.64
C LEU A 23 0.17 -7.63 10.23
N ARG A 24 -1.02 -7.25 9.75
CA ARG A 24 -1.16 -6.55 8.47
C ARG A 24 -0.39 -5.22 8.46
N GLU A 25 -0.57 -4.38 9.49
CA GLU A 25 0.12 -3.09 9.60
C GLU A 25 1.65 -3.26 9.65
N TRP A 26 2.13 -4.31 10.32
CA TRP A 26 3.55 -4.67 10.31
C TRP A 26 4.04 -5.13 8.92
N ILE A 27 3.29 -6.00 8.23
CA ILE A 27 3.63 -6.49 6.88
C ILE A 27 3.70 -5.35 5.87
N THR A 28 2.67 -4.50 5.82
CA THR A 28 2.54 -3.46 4.78
C THR A 28 3.28 -2.17 5.14
N GLY A 29 3.60 -1.98 6.42
CA GLY A 29 4.10 -0.73 6.98
C GLY A 29 3.02 0.35 7.13
N GLU A 30 1.75 0.03 6.84
CA GLU A 30 0.62 0.92 7.08
C GLU A 30 0.45 1.22 8.58
N GLN A 31 -0.19 2.33 8.90
CA GLN A 31 -0.36 2.82 10.26
C GLN A 31 -1.78 3.34 10.38
N GLU A 32 -2.71 2.43 10.66
CA GLU A 32 -4.13 2.73 10.74
C GLU A 32 -4.62 2.75 12.18
N GLN A 33 -4.25 1.73 12.97
CA GLN A 33 -4.66 1.59 14.36
C GLN A 33 -3.50 1.77 15.33
N TYR A 34 -2.30 1.31 14.97
CA TYR A 34 -1.16 1.32 15.88
C TYR A 34 -0.15 2.38 15.48
N SER A 35 0.44 3.05 16.46
CA SER A 35 1.56 3.97 16.20
C SER A 35 2.78 3.19 15.72
N ARG A 36 3.09 2.06 16.36
CA ARG A 36 4.11 1.12 15.91
C ARG A 36 3.68 -0.32 16.17
N VAL A 37 4.21 -1.23 15.37
CA VAL A 37 4.10 -2.67 15.57
C VAL A 37 5.49 -3.26 15.64
N PHE A 38 5.77 -3.94 16.75
CA PHE A 38 7.00 -4.70 16.96
C PHE A 38 6.73 -6.18 16.68
N LEU A 39 7.54 -6.82 15.84
CA LEU A 39 7.62 -8.28 15.73
C LEU A 39 8.89 -8.75 16.43
N VAL A 40 8.72 -9.52 17.50
CA VAL A 40 9.81 -10.01 18.34
C VAL A 40 9.95 -11.50 18.14
N GLU A 41 11.10 -11.90 17.59
CA GLU A 41 11.42 -13.31 17.33
C GLU A 41 11.68 -14.10 18.62
N SER A 42 11.71 -15.42 18.49
CA SER A 42 12.06 -16.30 19.60
C SER A 42 13.50 -16.08 20.06
N GLY A 43 13.74 -16.09 21.37
CA GLY A 43 15.09 -15.96 21.94
C GLY A 43 15.52 -14.52 22.25
N THR A 44 14.75 -13.53 21.83
CA THR A 44 15.00 -12.11 22.09
C THR A 44 14.47 -11.68 23.46
N SER A 45 15.18 -10.77 24.14
CA SER A 45 14.72 -10.18 25.40
C SER A 45 13.48 -9.31 25.18
N VAL A 46 12.35 -9.75 25.75
CA VAL A 46 11.07 -9.05 25.69
C VAL A 46 11.08 -7.78 26.56
N GLU A 47 11.92 -7.74 27.59
CA GLU A 47 12.00 -6.63 28.55
C GLU A 47 12.39 -5.32 27.89
N THR A 48 13.34 -5.34 26.95
CA THR A 48 13.80 -4.14 26.25
C THR A 48 12.69 -3.54 25.37
N VAL A 49 11.89 -4.39 24.72
CA VAL A 49 10.73 -3.94 23.93
C VAL A 49 9.65 -3.37 24.86
N ALA A 50 9.37 -4.05 25.99
CA ALA A 50 8.39 -3.59 26.97
C ALA A 50 8.76 -2.22 27.59
N ALA A 51 10.05 -1.91 27.71
CA ALA A 51 10.54 -0.65 28.25
C ALA A 51 10.35 0.56 27.31
N VAL A 52 10.19 0.32 26.00
CA VAL A 52 10.10 1.40 24.99
C VAL A 52 8.72 1.52 24.34
N ALA A 53 7.96 0.41 24.29
CA ALA A 53 6.65 0.39 23.66
C ALA A 53 5.64 1.23 24.47
N ARG A 54 4.66 1.81 23.78
CA ARG A 54 3.63 2.69 24.33
C ARG A 54 2.25 2.06 24.26
N GLU A 55 1.26 2.66 24.92
CA GLU A 55 -0.13 2.18 24.95
C GLU A 55 -0.77 2.09 23.56
N ASP A 56 -0.33 2.94 22.62
CA ASP A 56 -0.80 2.99 21.24
C ASP A 56 -0.01 2.09 20.28
N ASP A 57 0.95 1.30 20.80
CA ASP A 57 1.71 0.32 20.02
C ASP A 57 1.11 -1.09 20.10
N ALA A 58 1.54 -1.96 19.19
CA ALA A 58 1.33 -3.40 19.24
C ALA A 58 2.64 -4.17 19.28
N VAL A 59 2.66 -5.31 19.96
CA VAL A 59 3.80 -6.22 20.05
C VAL A 59 3.35 -7.64 19.67
N LEU A 60 3.81 -8.11 18.51
CA LEU A 60 3.72 -9.48 18.06
C LEU A 60 4.88 -10.26 18.68
N LEU A 61 4.58 -11.14 19.63
CA LEU A 61 5.54 -11.94 20.36
C LEU A 61 5.47 -13.40 19.92
N HIS A 62 6.61 -14.01 19.65
CA HIS A 62 6.62 -15.46 19.45
C HIS A 62 6.05 -16.19 20.69
N ALA A 63 5.37 -17.32 20.48
CA ALA A 63 4.69 -18.06 21.54
C ALA A 63 5.64 -18.61 22.60
N GLN A 64 6.91 -18.81 22.23
CA GLN A 64 7.97 -19.25 23.15
C GLN A 64 8.62 -18.10 23.94
N SER A 65 8.28 -16.84 23.65
CA SER A 65 8.84 -15.70 24.37
C SER A 65 8.27 -15.64 25.80
N GLY A 66 9.03 -15.08 26.74
CA GLY A 66 8.61 -14.88 28.13
C GLY A 66 7.35 -14.01 28.29
N PRO A 67 6.83 -13.85 29.53
CA PRO A 67 5.71 -12.93 29.79
C PRO A 67 6.02 -11.51 29.32
N TYR A 68 4.97 -10.76 28.98
CA TYR A 68 5.08 -9.37 28.56
C TYR A 68 4.25 -8.51 29.50
N ASP A 69 4.94 -7.63 30.24
CA ASP A 69 4.35 -6.74 31.24
C ASP A 69 4.43 -5.26 30.81
N GLY A 70 4.64 -4.99 29.51
CA GLY A 70 4.68 -3.65 28.94
C GLY A 70 3.29 -3.05 28.65
N PRO A 71 3.20 -1.76 28.34
CA PRO A 71 1.93 -1.05 28.18
C PRO A 71 1.22 -1.31 26.84
N ALA A 72 1.95 -1.77 25.82
CA ALA A 72 1.42 -2.00 24.48
C ALA A 72 0.51 -3.24 24.37
N HIS A 73 -0.27 -3.30 23.29
CA HIS A 73 -1.11 -4.47 22.99
C HIS A 73 -0.26 -5.67 22.53
N ALA A 74 -0.17 -6.72 23.35
CA ALA A 74 0.62 -7.91 23.02
C ALA A 74 -0.21 -9.05 22.42
N PHE A 75 0.29 -9.62 21.32
CA PHE A 75 -0.31 -10.76 20.63
C PHE A 75 0.72 -11.88 20.48
N ARG A 76 0.29 -13.13 20.59
CA ARG A 76 1.17 -14.29 20.46
C ARG A 76 1.05 -14.91 19.09
N PHE A 77 2.17 -15.18 18.45
CA PHE A 77 2.23 -15.89 17.17
C PHE A 77 3.13 -17.14 17.25
N THR A 78 2.95 -18.06 16.31
CA THR A 78 3.87 -19.18 16.06
C THR A 78 4.35 -19.16 14.61
N GLY A 79 5.49 -19.77 14.33
CA GLY A 79 6.08 -19.78 12.99
C GLY A 79 6.94 -18.54 12.74
N ALA A 80 7.11 -18.18 11.46
CA ALA A 80 8.03 -17.13 11.03
C ALA A 80 7.55 -16.44 9.74
N LEU A 81 8.20 -15.34 9.36
CA LEU A 81 8.08 -14.68 8.06
C LEU A 81 9.47 -14.18 7.62
N SER A 82 10.46 -15.06 7.64
CA SER A 82 11.86 -14.75 7.35
C SER A 82 12.27 -15.19 5.95
N GLU A 83 11.84 -16.39 5.54
CA GLU A 83 12.19 -17.05 4.29
C GLU A 83 10.95 -17.31 3.44
N VAL A 84 11.14 -17.46 2.13
CA VAL A 84 10.05 -17.82 1.20
C VAL A 84 9.49 -19.18 1.59
N GLY A 85 8.17 -19.27 1.70
CA GLY A 85 7.45 -20.46 2.16
C GLY A 85 7.23 -20.52 3.67
N ASP A 86 7.78 -19.56 4.44
CA ASP A 86 7.48 -19.45 5.86
C ASP A 86 6.00 -19.13 6.08
N GLU A 87 5.45 -19.64 7.18
CA GLU A 87 4.11 -19.35 7.64
C GLU A 87 4.14 -18.79 9.07
N LEU A 88 3.35 -17.76 9.32
CA LEU A 88 3.12 -17.20 10.65
C LEU A 88 1.65 -17.31 11.02
N PHE A 89 1.40 -17.78 12.23
CA PHE A 89 0.06 -18.04 12.74
C PHE A 89 -0.27 -17.18 13.95
N LEU A 90 -1.44 -16.55 13.90
CA LEU A 90 -2.10 -15.93 15.05
C LEU A 90 -3.33 -16.78 15.41
N GLY A 91 -3.18 -17.63 16.41
CA GLY A 91 -4.19 -18.67 16.69
C GLY A 91 -4.26 -19.65 15.52
N GLU A 92 -5.45 -19.82 14.94
CA GLU A 92 -5.67 -20.70 13.77
C GLU A 92 -5.45 -19.99 12.42
N ARG A 93 -5.16 -18.69 12.42
CA ARG A 93 -5.06 -17.89 11.19
C ARG A 93 -3.61 -17.77 10.76
N GLY A 94 -3.27 -18.44 9.66
CA GLY A 94 -1.95 -18.38 9.02
C GLY A 94 -1.86 -17.29 7.94
N VAL A 95 -0.67 -16.73 7.80
CA VAL A 95 -0.24 -16.00 6.61
C VAL A 95 1.05 -16.63 6.09
N GLU A 96 1.08 -16.90 4.80
CA GLU A 96 2.24 -17.47 4.10
C GLU A 96 3.08 -16.36 3.47
N LEU A 97 4.40 -16.47 3.50
CA LEU A 97 5.32 -15.58 2.81
C LEU A 97 5.72 -16.14 1.46
N GLN A 98 5.50 -15.38 0.39
CA GLN A 98 5.88 -15.74 -0.97
C GLN A 98 6.73 -14.67 -1.64
N ASP A 99 7.60 -15.12 -2.55
CA ASP A 99 8.32 -14.23 -3.45
C ASP A 99 7.37 -13.68 -4.53
N TYR A 100 7.58 -12.43 -4.94
CA TYR A 100 6.78 -11.73 -5.95
C TYR A 100 6.66 -12.50 -7.26
N VAL A 101 7.75 -13.03 -7.79
CA VAL A 101 7.75 -13.77 -9.05
C VAL A 101 7.05 -15.10 -8.85
N ALA A 102 7.36 -15.80 -7.76
CA ALA A 102 6.75 -17.09 -7.46
C ALA A 102 5.23 -16.99 -7.28
N ALA A 103 4.74 -15.91 -6.69
CA ALA A 103 3.32 -15.66 -6.44
C ALA A 103 2.46 -15.69 -7.72
N ALA A 104 3.03 -15.42 -8.89
CA ALA A 104 2.33 -15.48 -10.17
C ALA A 104 2.07 -16.93 -10.66
N PHE A 105 2.80 -17.92 -10.13
CA PHE A 105 2.77 -19.31 -10.59
C PHE A 105 2.19 -20.30 -9.57
N VAL A 106 1.97 -19.86 -8.33
CA VAL A 106 1.39 -20.69 -7.28
C VAL A 106 -0.10 -20.43 -7.13
N GLN A 107 -0.85 -21.47 -6.77
CA GLN A 107 -2.24 -21.29 -6.40
C GLN A 107 -2.31 -20.70 -4.99
N ILE A 108 -2.73 -19.46 -4.88
CA ILE A 108 -2.99 -18.82 -3.60
C ILE A 108 -4.23 -19.46 -2.99
N ILE A 109 -4.10 -20.08 -1.81
CA ILE A 109 -5.19 -20.76 -1.11
C ILE A 109 -5.70 -19.91 0.06
N GLY A 110 -4.80 -19.35 0.86
CA GLY A 110 -5.09 -18.55 2.04
C GLY A 110 -4.51 -17.14 1.99
N PRO A 111 -4.52 -16.40 3.11
CA PRO A 111 -3.81 -15.14 3.24
C PRO A 111 -2.32 -15.30 2.91
N THR A 112 -1.82 -14.46 2.03
CA THR A 112 -0.43 -14.52 1.56
C THR A 112 0.17 -13.13 1.59
N THR A 113 1.37 -13.02 2.14
CA THR A 113 2.23 -11.85 2.01
C THR A 113 3.19 -12.08 0.86
N VAL A 114 3.24 -11.12 -0.05
CA VAL A 114 4.20 -11.13 -1.15
C VAL A 114 5.29 -10.12 -0.86
N GLY A 115 6.53 -10.60 -0.86
CA GLY A 115 7.75 -9.79 -0.68
C GLY A 115 8.64 -9.87 -1.92
N PHE A 116 9.75 -9.15 -1.85
CA PHE A 116 10.74 -9.08 -2.90
C PHE A 116 12.07 -9.51 -2.28
N PHE A 117 12.68 -10.57 -2.80
CA PHE A 117 13.86 -11.17 -2.16
C PHE A 117 15.16 -10.94 -2.94
N ASP A 118 15.04 -10.50 -4.19
CA ASP A 118 16.16 -10.24 -5.09
C ASP A 118 15.84 -9.16 -6.13
N GLU A 119 16.84 -8.86 -6.97
CA GLU A 119 16.72 -7.92 -8.08
C GLU A 119 15.69 -8.35 -9.13
N THR A 120 15.50 -9.66 -9.33
CA THR A 120 14.56 -10.20 -10.31
C THR A 120 13.11 -9.91 -9.92
N GLY A 121 12.77 -10.12 -8.64
CA GLY A 121 11.46 -9.78 -8.09
C GLY A 121 11.19 -8.29 -8.14
N TRP A 122 12.19 -7.47 -7.81
CA TRP A 122 12.10 -6.03 -7.93
C TRP A 122 11.84 -5.57 -9.37
N GLN A 123 12.61 -6.05 -10.34
CA GLN A 123 12.45 -5.65 -11.74
C GLN A 123 11.10 -6.12 -12.31
N SER A 124 10.67 -7.34 -11.98
CA SER A 124 9.38 -7.88 -12.41
C SER A 124 8.22 -7.01 -11.94
N PHE A 125 8.28 -6.50 -10.71
CA PHE A 125 7.29 -5.56 -10.18
C PHE A 125 7.23 -4.24 -10.97
N LEU A 126 8.39 -3.68 -11.34
CA LEU A 126 8.43 -2.45 -12.14
C LEU A 126 7.88 -2.68 -13.55
N ASP A 127 8.23 -3.80 -14.17
CA ASP A 127 7.76 -4.17 -15.51
C ASP A 127 6.25 -4.40 -15.53
N ASP A 128 5.72 -5.05 -14.50
CA ASP A 128 4.29 -5.28 -14.29
C ASP A 128 3.53 -3.96 -14.06
N ALA A 129 4.08 -3.07 -13.24
CA ALA A 129 3.50 -1.75 -13.02
C ALA A 129 3.42 -0.96 -14.34
N ASP A 130 4.49 -0.99 -15.14
CA ASP A 130 4.52 -0.32 -16.43
C ASP A 130 3.56 -0.97 -17.43
N LEU A 131 3.44 -2.30 -17.40
CA LEU A 131 2.48 -3.04 -18.22
C LEU A 131 1.05 -2.64 -17.86
N ALA A 132 0.70 -2.58 -16.57
CA ALA A 132 -0.60 -2.12 -16.11
C ALA A 132 -0.86 -0.67 -16.52
N ARG A 133 0.14 0.22 -16.40
CA ARG A 133 0.04 1.62 -16.85
C ARG A 133 -0.31 1.71 -18.34
N ARG A 134 0.32 0.87 -19.17
CA ARG A 134 0.10 0.86 -20.64
C ARG A 134 -1.16 0.16 -21.08
N THR A 135 -1.59 -0.89 -20.39
CA THR A 135 -2.61 -1.83 -20.91
C THR A 135 -3.87 -1.95 -20.05
N GLY A 136 -3.84 -1.49 -18.80
CA GLY A 136 -4.91 -1.72 -17.83
C GLY A 136 -4.94 -3.15 -17.27
N VAL A 137 -3.99 -4.01 -17.62
CA VAL A 137 -3.89 -5.38 -17.11
C VAL A 137 -2.93 -5.44 -15.93
N PHE A 138 -3.41 -5.92 -14.79
CA PHE A 138 -2.64 -6.00 -13.54
C PHE A 138 -2.16 -7.44 -13.28
N PRO A 139 -1.08 -7.64 -12.49
CA PRO A 139 -0.67 -8.97 -12.07
C PRO A 139 -1.75 -9.64 -11.22
N SER A 140 -2.12 -10.87 -11.57
CA SER A 140 -3.21 -11.61 -10.90
C SER A 140 -2.95 -11.81 -9.40
N SER A 141 -1.69 -12.05 -9.02
CA SER A 141 -1.28 -12.18 -7.62
C SER A 141 -1.53 -10.89 -6.85
N LEU A 142 -1.21 -9.72 -7.42
CA LEU A 142 -1.38 -8.45 -6.74
C LEU A 142 -2.83 -8.00 -6.59
N ILE A 143 -3.75 -8.48 -7.44
CA ILE A 143 -5.18 -8.18 -7.35
C ILE A 143 -5.99 -9.28 -6.64
N ASP A 144 -5.34 -10.35 -6.18
CA ASP A 144 -6.00 -11.35 -5.34
C ASP A 144 -6.34 -10.74 -3.96
N PRO A 145 -7.59 -10.84 -3.49
CA PRO A 145 -8.01 -10.23 -2.22
C PRO A 145 -7.32 -10.84 -0.99
N ARG A 146 -6.65 -11.99 -1.13
CA ARG A 146 -5.91 -12.65 -0.05
C ARG A 146 -4.45 -12.20 0.02
N VAL A 147 -3.98 -11.44 -0.97
CA VAL A 147 -2.59 -11.00 -1.06
C VAL A 147 -2.38 -9.63 -0.45
N LEU A 148 -1.39 -9.54 0.44
CA LEU A 148 -0.80 -8.31 0.94
C LEU A 148 0.58 -8.13 0.32
N LEU A 149 0.84 -6.94 -0.25
CA LEU A 149 2.19 -6.59 -0.70
C LEU A 149 2.98 -6.04 0.50
N ALA A 150 4.12 -6.67 0.79
CA ALA A 150 5.00 -6.26 1.88
C ALA A 150 5.55 -4.85 1.65
N ASN A 151 5.74 -4.10 2.73
CA ASN A 151 6.32 -2.76 2.74
C ASN A 151 5.66 -1.78 1.75
N ARG A 152 4.38 -2.00 1.43
CA ARG A 152 3.57 -1.20 0.51
C ARG A 152 3.68 0.31 0.77
N ARG A 153 3.67 0.74 2.04
CA ARG A 153 3.80 2.16 2.39
C ARG A 153 5.15 2.75 1.98
N ALA A 154 6.21 1.95 2.00
CA ALA A 154 7.53 2.37 1.53
C ALA A 154 7.60 2.47 0.00
N LEU A 155 6.90 1.59 -0.73
CA LEU A 155 6.79 1.68 -2.19
C LEU A 155 6.04 2.95 -2.63
N ALA A 156 4.97 3.31 -1.91
CA ALA A 156 4.13 4.46 -2.24
C ALA A 156 4.83 5.81 -2.01
N ALA A 157 5.74 5.91 -1.03
CA ALA A 157 6.41 7.15 -0.66
C ALA A 157 7.84 6.89 -0.13
N PRO A 158 8.77 6.42 -0.97
CA PRO A 158 10.09 5.95 -0.54
C PRO A 158 10.96 7.02 0.12
N GLY A 159 10.84 8.28 -0.32
CA GLY A 159 11.63 9.41 0.17
C GLY A 159 11.07 10.09 1.43
N GLU A 160 9.87 9.72 1.88
CA GLU A 160 9.27 10.35 3.06
C GLU A 160 10.06 9.99 4.33
N LEU A 161 10.43 11.01 5.12
CA LEU A 161 11.11 10.83 6.40
C LEU A 161 10.09 10.58 7.53
N ALA A 162 10.12 9.39 8.11
CA ALA A 162 9.23 8.99 9.19
C ALA A 162 9.99 8.21 10.27
N THR A 163 9.45 8.17 11.49
CA THR A 163 9.90 7.20 12.49
C THR A 163 9.45 5.79 12.06
N PRO A 164 10.24 4.73 12.32
CA PRO A 164 9.85 3.36 12.00
C PRO A 164 8.54 2.96 12.68
N SER A 165 7.60 2.43 11.91
CA SER A 165 6.30 1.94 12.40
C SER A 165 6.17 0.42 12.36
N ALA A 166 6.88 -0.27 11.46
CA ALA A 166 6.97 -1.73 11.46
C ALA A 166 8.40 -2.12 11.82
N ILE A 167 8.59 -2.71 13.00
CA ILE A 167 9.90 -2.99 13.57
C ILE A 167 10.02 -4.49 13.77
N ARG A 168 11.13 -5.08 13.31
CA ARG A 168 11.51 -6.45 13.67
C ARG A 168 12.64 -6.38 14.68
N VAL A 169 12.53 -7.16 15.75
CA VAL A 169 13.63 -7.44 16.67
C VAL A 169 13.99 -8.91 16.49
N GLY A 170 15.11 -9.14 15.82
CA GLY A 170 15.61 -10.47 15.48
C GLY A 170 16.08 -11.25 16.69
N SER A 171 16.16 -12.56 16.53
CA SER A 171 16.72 -13.49 17.51
C SER A 171 18.21 -13.23 17.83
N ASP A 172 18.91 -12.56 16.92
CA ASP A 172 20.30 -12.12 17.09
C ASP A 172 20.44 -10.73 17.74
N GLY A 173 19.32 -10.12 18.16
CA GLY A 173 19.29 -8.79 18.76
C GLY A 173 19.34 -7.64 17.76
N ARG A 174 19.37 -7.90 16.44
CA ARG A 174 19.30 -6.84 15.43
C ARG A 174 17.90 -6.26 15.33
N VAL A 175 17.83 -4.95 15.10
CA VAL A 175 16.58 -4.22 14.87
C VAL A 175 16.52 -3.82 13.41
N SER A 176 15.47 -4.24 12.70
CA SER A 176 15.23 -3.88 11.29
C SER A 176 13.82 -3.33 11.07
N VAL A 177 13.60 -2.74 9.90
CA VAL A 177 12.32 -2.09 9.53
C VAL A 177 11.55 -2.93 8.52
N GLY A 178 10.25 -3.11 8.74
CA GLY A 178 9.37 -3.83 7.84
C GLY A 178 9.68 -5.33 7.77
N LEU A 179 9.16 -5.98 6.72
CA LEU A 179 9.30 -7.44 6.56
C LEU A 179 10.75 -7.87 6.28
N GLN A 180 11.51 -7.07 5.53
CA GLN A 180 12.82 -7.44 4.97
C GLN A 180 13.79 -6.24 4.88
N GLY A 181 13.51 -5.14 5.59
CA GLY A 181 14.30 -3.92 5.44
C GLY A 181 15.66 -3.99 6.11
N GLU A 182 16.39 -2.87 5.99
CA GLU A 182 17.74 -2.75 6.55
C GLU A 182 17.72 -2.84 8.09
N VAL A 183 18.85 -3.30 8.62
CA VAL A 183 19.15 -3.23 10.05
C VAL A 183 19.47 -1.78 10.41
N ILE A 184 18.72 -1.23 11.36
CA ILE A 184 18.81 0.17 11.81
C ILE A 184 19.45 0.32 13.20
N GLY A 185 19.80 -0.79 13.84
CA GLY A 185 20.54 -0.81 15.09
C GLY A 185 20.45 -2.15 15.81
N GLU A 186 20.80 -2.15 17.09
CA GLU A 186 20.68 -3.30 17.99
C GLU A 186 19.61 -3.06 19.05
N VAL A 187 19.11 -4.13 19.67
CA VAL A 187 18.01 -4.08 20.64
C VAL A 187 18.33 -3.18 21.84
N ASP A 188 19.59 -3.12 22.25
CA ASP A 188 20.05 -2.25 23.34
C ASP A 188 19.95 -0.76 22.99
N GLU A 189 19.89 -0.42 21.71
CA GLU A 189 19.76 0.94 21.18
C GLU A 189 18.32 1.29 20.78
N LEU A 190 17.37 0.35 20.98
CA LEU A 190 16.00 0.42 20.45
C LEU A 190 15.31 1.74 20.76
N ALA A 191 15.45 2.27 21.98
CA ALA A 191 14.83 3.54 22.40
C ALA A 191 15.25 4.75 21.52
N THR A 192 16.49 4.75 21.02
CA THR A 192 17.04 5.83 20.18
C THR A 192 16.70 5.60 18.71
N VAL A 193 16.77 4.34 18.28
CA VAL A 193 16.56 3.92 16.91
C VAL A 193 15.11 4.15 16.46
N ILE A 194 14.11 3.87 17.29
CA ILE A 194 12.68 4.04 16.95
C ILE A 194 12.19 5.50 16.90
N GLU A 195 12.97 6.42 17.44
CA GLU A 195 12.70 7.86 17.40
C GLU A 195 13.48 8.57 16.27
N SER A 196 14.39 7.86 15.61
CA SER A 196 15.14 8.37 14.47
C SER A 196 14.25 8.43 13.23
N ARG A 197 14.22 9.60 12.54
CA ARG A 197 13.48 9.73 11.28
C ARG A 197 14.33 9.18 10.14
N LEU A 198 13.80 8.18 9.44
CA LEU A 198 14.46 7.49 8.35
C LEU A 198 13.62 7.61 7.07
N PRO A 199 14.23 7.60 5.88
CA PRO A 199 13.48 7.42 4.63
C PRO A 199 12.72 6.09 4.67
N ARG A 200 11.45 6.08 4.26
CA ARG A 200 10.68 4.82 4.20
C ARG A 200 11.33 3.73 3.35
N ALA A 201 12.12 4.11 2.34
CA ALA A 201 12.89 3.19 1.51
C ALA A 201 13.80 2.22 2.30
N VAL A 202 14.14 2.54 3.56
CA VAL A 202 14.87 1.62 4.46
C VAL A 202 14.13 0.29 4.67
N ALA A 203 12.80 0.27 4.61
CA ALA A 203 11.99 -0.95 4.69
C ALA A 203 12.14 -1.87 3.46
N LEU A 204 12.73 -1.34 2.37
CA LEU A 204 12.97 -2.03 1.11
C LEU A 204 14.46 -2.40 0.93
N GLY A 205 15.22 -2.49 2.03
CA GLY A 205 16.63 -2.86 2.02
C GLY A 205 16.89 -4.27 1.48
N GLY A 206 18.15 -4.52 1.09
CA GLY A 206 18.66 -5.87 0.86
C GLY A 206 18.41 -6.48 -0.52
N MET A 207 17.43 -6.00 -1.29
CA MET A 207 17.09 -6.56 -2.61
C MET A 207 17.95 -6.01 -3.75
N VAL A 208 18.08 -4.68 -3.78
CA VAL A 208 18.79 -3.91 -4.81
C VAL A 208 19.53 -2.75 -4.15
N PRO A 209 20.58 -2.19 -4.79
CA PRO A 209 21.23 -0.99 -4.29
C PRO A 209 20.23 0.16 -4.13
N ARG A 210 20.32 0.91 -3.03
CA ARG A 210 19.40 2.03 -2.71
C ARG A 210 19.23 3.03 -3.86
N GLN A 211 20.30 3.30 -4.60
CA GLN A 211 20.25 4.19 -5.76
C GLN A 211 19.32 3.66 -6.86
N ALA A 212 19.42 2.36 -7.20
CA ALA A 212 18.55 1.73 -8.18
C ALA A 212 17.08 1.72 -7.75
N LEU A 213 16.82 1.55 -6.44
CA LEU A 213 15.48 1.66 -5.88
C LEU A 213 14.89 3.06 -6.06
N ILE A 214 15.65 4.10 -5.70
CA ILE A 214 15.22 5.48 -5.82
C ILE A 214 14.97 5.84 -7.28
N GLU A 215 15.86 5.43 -8.20
CA GLU A 215 15.72 5.67 -9.63
C GLU A 215 14.48 4.98 -10.20
N GLY A 216 14.28 3.71 -9.85
CA GLY A 216 13.14 2.91 -10.28
C GLY A 216 11.80 3.52 -9.89
N LEU A 217 11.70 4.11 -8.68
CA LEU A 217 10.48 4.74 -8.18
C LEU A 217 10.34 6.21 -8.60
N THR A 218 11.42 6.97 -8.71
CA THR A 218 11.38 8.40 -9.11
C THR A 218 10.86 8.57 -10.53
N GLY A 219 11.22 7.66 -11.45
CA GLY A 219 10.67 7.64 -12.81
C GLY A 219 9.19 7.26 -12.89
N ARG A 220 8.61 6.78 -11.78
CA ARG A 220 7.23 6.27 -11.68
C ARG A 220 6.48 6.98 -10.57
N GLY A 221 6.39 8.31 -10.65
CA GLY A 221 5.63 9.12 -9.67
C GLY A 221 4.15 8.67 -9.48
N TRP A 222 3.62 7.88 -10.42
CA TRP A 222 2.30 7.26 -10.35
C TRP A 222 2.25 5.92 -9.59
N ILE A 223 3.37 5.41 -9.04
CA ILE A 223 3.42 4.09 -8.38
C ILE A 223 2.46 3.99 -7.20
N GLY A 224 2.27 5.06 -6.42
CA GLY A 224 1.27 5.10 -5.36
C GLY A 224 -0.16 4.92 -5.90
N ARG A 225 -0.44 5.49 -7.09
CA ARG A 225 -1.73 5.32 -7.77
C ARG A 225 -1.89 3.91 -8.34
N TYR A 226 -0.81 3.28 -8.84
CA TYR A 226 -0.82 1.86 -9.25
C TYR A 226 -1.14 0.94 -8.09
N LEU A 227 -0.47 1.14 -6.96
CA LEU A 227 -0.75 0.42 -5.74
C LEU A 227 -2.22 0.60 -5.34
N ASN A 228 -2.75 1.81 -5.32
CA ASN A 228 -4.15 2.05 -4.97
C ASN A 228 -5.14 1.44 -5.99
N ALA A 229 -4.76 1.34 -7.27
CA ALA A 229 -5.56 0.64 -8.28
C ALA A 229 -5.65 -0.87 -8.01
N THR A 230 -4.61 -1.52 -7.47
CA THR A 230 -4.72 -2.94 -7.07
C THR A 230 -5.77 -3.14 -5.97
N ASP A 231 -5.85 -2.20 -5.03
CA ASP A 231 -6.85 -2.23 -3.96
C ASP A 231 -8.26 -1.93 -4.47
N LEU A 232 -8.37 -1.01 -5.43
CA LEU A 232 -9.63 -0.71 -6.13
C LEU A 232 -10.19 -1.97 -6.80
N ILE A 233 -9.36 -2.72 -7.52
CA ILE A 233 -9.75 -3.97 -8.19
C ILE A 233 -10.22 -5.00 -7.17
N LYS A 234 -9.50 -5.18 -6.05
CA LYS A 234 -9.90 -6.07 -4.95
C LYS A 234 -11.23 -5.67 -4.33
N MET A 235 -11.37 -4.38 -4.01
CA MET A 235 -12.55 -3.80 -3.36
C MET A 235 -13.81 -3.97 -4.20
N LEU A 236 -13.70 -3.69 -5.50
CA LEU A 236 -14.83 -3.73 -6.44
C LEU A 236 -15.01 -5.10 -7.10
N ARG A 237 -14.05 -6.02 -6.94
CA ARG A 237 -13.98 -7.32 -7.60
C ARG A 237 -14.06 -7.20 -9.13
N LEU A 238 -13.30 -6.25 -9.67
CA LEU A 238 -13.25 -6.00 -11.12
C LEU A 238 -12.59 -7.17 -11.83
N ALA A 239 -13.04 -7.44 -13.05
CA ALA A 239 -12.39 -8.42 -13.90
C ALA A 239 -11.15 -7.78 -14.53
N ASN A 240 -10.01 -8.47 -14.42
CA ASN A 240 -8.74 -7.92 -14.86
C ASN A 240 -8.74 -7.60 -16.37
N GLY A 241 -8.46 -6.34 -16.71
CA GLY A 241 -8.44 -5.85 -18.09
C GLY A 241 -9.80 -5.68 -18.75
N VAL A 242 -10.92 -5.83 -18.03
CA VAL A 242 -12.27 -5.65 -18.58
C VAL A 242 -12.78 -4.24 -18.32
N GLU A 243 -12.89 -3.84 -17.05
CA GLU A 243 -13.23 -2.47 -16.69
C GLU A 243 -12.04 -1.53 -16.92
N LYS A 244 -12.30 -0.35 -17.47
CA LYS A 244 -11.23 0.61 -17.76
C LYS A 244 -11.05 1.56 -16.59
N ILE A 245 -9.82 1.73 -16.15
CA ILE A 245 -9.45 2.63 -15.05
C ILE A 245 -8.65 3.79 -15.64
N SER A 246 -9.10 5.03 -15.42
CA SER A 246 -8.40 6.20 -15.96
C SER A 246 -6.97 6.26 -15.40
N GLY A 247 -6.00 6.36 -16.31
CA GLY A 247 -4.59 6.27 -16.00
C GLY A 247 -4.01 4.86 -16.09
N PHE A 248 -4.76 3.83 -16.52
CA PHE A 248 -4.22 2.48 -16.74
C PHE A 248 -4.75 1.90 -18.06
N GLY A 249 -3.99 2.09 -19.14
CA GLY A 249 -4.39 1.70 -20.49
C GLY A 249 -5.56 2.49 -21.10
N TRP A 250 -6.12 3.45 -20.36
CA TRP A 250 -7.28 4.21 -20.77
C TRP A 250 -7.28 5.62 -20.17
N SER A 251 -7.79 6.58 -20.94
CA SER A 251 -8.15 7.94 -20.54
C SER A 251 -9.47 8.27 -21.23
N PHE A 252 -10.33 9.05 -20.56
CA PHE A 252 -11.64 9.37 -21.10
C PHE A 252 -11.57 10.59 -22.04
N VAL A 253 -10.75 11.58 -21.70
CA VAL A 253 -10.45 12.76 -22.51
C VAL A 253 -9.08 12.57 -23.15
N ASP A 254 -9.08 11.92 -24.33
CA ASP A 254 -7.88 11.71 -25.15
C ASP A 254 -7.67 12.88 -26.12
N ASP A 255 -7.37 14.05 -25.56
CA ASP A 255 -7.12 15.28 -26.31
C ASP A 255 -5.62 15.52 -26.60
N ALA A 256 -4.74 14.64 -26.12
CA ALA A 256 -3.29 14.80 -26.12
C ALA A 256 -2.75 16.07 -25.39
N HIS A 257 -3.58 16.71 -24.55
CA HIS A 257 -3.20 17.90 -23.76
C HIS A 257 -3.13 17.61 -22.25
N ALA A 258 -3.32 16.36 -21.83
CA ALA A 258 -3.01 15.94 -20.47
C ALA A 258 -1.53 16.22 -20.15
N ASP A 259 -1.27 16.99 -19.08
CA ASP A 259 0.08 17.42 -18.68
C ASP A 259 0.44 17.02 -17.24
N ALA A 260 -0.44 16.28 -16.57
CA ALA A 260 -0.24 15.89 -15.19
C ALA A 260 -0.73 14.48 -14.88
N GLU A 261 -0.13 13.90 -13.84
CA GLU A 261 -0.58 12.66 -13.24
C GLU A 261 -1.52 12.95 -12.08
N PRO A 262 -2.67 12.27 -11.98
CA PRO A 262 -3.56 12.41 -10.83
C PRO A 262 -2.86 12.02 -9.52
N SER A 263 -3.29 12.61 -8.39
CA SER A 263 -2.75 12.22 -7.08
C SER A 263 -3.02 10.75 -6.78
N ALA A 264 -2.13 10.10 -6.02
CA ALA A 264 -2.39 8.74 -5.51
C ALA A 264 -3.63 8.70 -4.59
N SER A 265 -3.93 9.80 -3.89
CA SER A 265 -5.08 9.91 -2.97
C SER A 265 -6.39 10.28 -3.67
N ASP A 266 -6.36 10.65 -4.95
CA ASP A 266 -7.56 11.03 -5.67
C ASP A 266 -8.42 9.80 -6.00
N PRO A 267 -9.76 9.93 -5.96
CA PRO A 267 -10.66 8.89 -6.46
C PRO A 267 -10.35 8.49 -7.91
N PHE A 268 -10.63 7.24 -8.25
CA PHE A 268 -10.46 6.68 -9.59
C PHE A 268 -11.71 6.85 -10.43
N LEU A 269 -11.55 7.35 -11.65
CA LEU A 269 -12.58 7.29 -12.67
C LEU A 269 -12.51 5.93 -13.39
N LEU A 270 -13.64 5.25 -13.48
CA LEU A 270 -13.79 3.98 -14.18
C LEU A 270 -14.86 4.06 -15.27
N GLU A 271 -14.67 3.32 -16.36
CA GLU A 271 -15.72 2.93 -17.30
C GLU A 271 -16.12 1.47 -17.02
N THR A 272 -17.36 1.26 -16.62
CA THR A 272 -17.94 -0.07 -16.37
C THR A 272 -19.14 -0.32 -17.29
N SER A 273 -19.72 -1.52 -17.23
CA SER A 273 -20.96 -1.83 -17.95
C SER A 273 -22.15 -0.94 -17.54
N ASP A 274 -22.12 -0.38 -16.33
CA ASP A 274 -23.20 0.43 -15.76
C ASP A 274 -22.98 1.94 -16.01
N GLY A 275 -21.85 2.33 -16.60
CA GLY A 275 -21.49 3.71 -16.92
C GLY A 275 -20.20 4.17 -16.23
N PHE A 276 -20.08 5.47 -16.01
CA PHE A 276 -18.89 6.06 -15.40
C PHE A 276 -19.00 6.07 -13.89
N VAL A 277 -18.02 5.49 -13.20
CA VAL A 277 -18.00 5.43 -11.73
C VAL A 277 -16.79 6.18 -11.22
N LEU A 278 -16.98 7.01 -10.20
CA LEU A 278 -15.91 7.55 -9.38
C LEU A 278 -15.82 6.74 -8.09
N ALA A 279 -14.68 6.12 -7.82
CA ALA A 279 -14.47 5.25 -6.68
C ALA A 279 -13.24 5.66 -5.86
N ASP A 280 -13.43 5.78 -4.55
CA ASP A 280 -12.37 6.16 -3.60
C ASP A 280 -12.04 4.96 -2.72
N VAL A 281 -10.80 4.48 -2.78
CA VAL A 281 -10.31 3.34 -2.01
C VAL A 281 -10.13 3.65 -0.52
N THR A 282 -10.01 4.92 -0.16
CA THR A 282 -9.83 5.37 1.24
C THR A 282 -11.17 5.48 1.93
N THR A 283 -12.13 6.18 1.31
CA THR A 283 -13.46 6.38 1.91
C THR A 283 -14.46 5.27 1.57
N LEU A 284 -14.08 4.35 0.68
CA LEU A 284 -14.91 3.27 0.13
C LEU A 284 -16.17 3.79 -0.60
N ARG A 285 -16.20 5.08 -0.95
CA ARG A 285 -17.33 5.70 -1.63
C ARG A 285 -17.29 5.43 -3.13
N ARG A 286 -18.49 5.30 -3.70
CA ARG A 286 -18.71 5.06 -5.13
C ARG A 286 -19.83 5.95 -5.62
N GLN A 287 -19.63 6.62 -6.74
CA GLN A 287 -20.60 7.54 -7.31
C GLN A 287 -20.73 7.30 -8.80
N LEU A 288 -21.95 7.06 -9.28
CA LEU A 288 -22.24 7.01 -10.71
C LEU A 288 -22.27 8.45 -11.24
N LEU A 289 -21.53 8.68 -12.32
CA LEU A 289 -21.37 9.99 -12.94
C LEU A 289 -22.12 10.06 -14.26
N SER A 290 -22.61 11.26 -14.58
CA SER A 290 -22.98 11.56 -15.95
C SER A 290 -21.72 11.60 -16.85
N PRO A 291 -21.84 11.35 -18.16
CA PRO A 291 -20.70 11.48 -19.08
C PRO A 291 -20.03 12.85 -19.01
N MET A 292 -20.79 13.93 -18.85
CA MET A 292 -20.23 15.28 -18.70
C MET A 292 -19.39 15.40 -17.43
N THR A 293 -19.91 14.94 -16.29
CA THR A 293 -19.18 14.96 -15.01
C THR A 293 -17.92 14.10 -15.09
N ALA A 294 -17.96 12.95 -15.75
CA ALA A 294 -16.78 12.12 -15.97
C ALA A 294 -15.70 12.84 -16.79
N LYS A 295 -16.07 13.60 -17.84
CA LYS A 295 -15.11 14.43 -18.59
C LYS A 295 -14.49 15.52 -17.73
N VAL A 296 -15.30 16.18 -16.89
CA VAL A 296 -14.80 17.20 -15.94
C VAL A 296 -13.79 16.58 -14.98
N VAL A 297 -14.08 15.40 -14.43
CA VAL A 297 -13.17 14.68 -13.52
C VAL A 297 -11.86 14.35 -14.24
N ASP A 298 -11.93 13.73 -15.42
CA ASP A 298 -10.73 13.30 -16.16
C ASP A 298 -9.85 14.50 -16.55
N ALA A 299 -10.45 15.55 -17.09
CA ALA A 299 -9.75 16.78 -17.45
C ALA A 299 -9.13 17.47 -16.22
N THR A 300 -9.81 17.49 -15.08
CA THR A 300 -9.30 18.08 -13.84
C THR A 300 -8.10 17.30 -13.30
N GLN A 301 -8.25 15.98 -13.15
CA GLN A 301 -7.21 15.12 -12.56
C GLN A 301 -5.95 14.99 -13.43
N THR A 302 -6.09 15.12 -14.75
CA THR A 302 -4.97 15.01 -15.70
C THR A 302 -4.40 16.36 -16.15
N SER A 303 -4.79 17.46 -15.50
CA SER A 303 -4.25 18.80 -15.74
C SER A 303 -3.54 19.33 -14.50
N SER A 304 -2.38 19.98 -14.70
CA SER A 304 -1.55 20.51 -13.61
C SER A 304 -2.07 21.81 -13.00
N ALA A 305 -2.96 22.50 -13.72
CA ALA A 305 -3.48 23.79 -13.32
C ALA A 305 -4.95 23.95 -13.75
N PRO A 306 -5.74 24.76 -13.01
CA PRO A 306 -7.14 25.03 -13.36
C PRO A 306 -7.34 25.52 -14.79
N GLU A 307 -6.47 26.43 -15.25
CA GLU A 307 -6.59 27.05 -16.57
C GLU A 307 -6.48 26.01 -17.69
N ILE A 308 -5.61 25.02 -17.52
CA ILE A 308 -5.41 23.93 -18.48
C ILE A 308 -6.65 23.02 -18.51
N ALA A 309 -7.16 22.62 -17.34
CA ALA A 309 -8.38 21.80 -17.28
C ALA A 309 -9.58 22.50 -17.91
N VAL A 310 -9.71 23.82 -17.66
CA VAL A 310 -10.77 24.65 -18.22
C VAL A 310 -10.68 24.73 -19.73
N GLU A 311 -9.50 24.99 -20.28
CA GLU A 311 -9.29 25.04 -21.72
C GLU A 311 -9.63 23.70 -22.39
N ARG A 312 -9.12 22.60 -21.82
CA ARG A 312 -9.37 21.23 -22.31
C ARG A 312 -10.85 20.90 -22.31
N LEU A 313 -11.53 21.16 -21.19
CA LEU A 313 -12.97 20.90 -21.05
C LEU A 313 -13.82 21.80 -21.98
N ALA A 314 -13.48 23.10 -22.07
CA ALA A 314 -14.20 24.02 -22.95
C ALA A 314 -14.12 23.57 -24.41
N ARG A 315 -12.94 23.14 -24.85
CA ARG A 315 -12.71 22.62 -26.20
C ARG A 315 -13.44 21.31 -26.45
N GLU A 316 -13.30 20.34 -25.54
CA GLU A 316 -13.87 19.00 -25.67
C GLU A 316 -15.41 18.99 -25.62
N CYS A 317 -16.01 19.92 -24.86
CA CYS A 317 -17.46 19.97 -24.63
C CYS A 317 -18.16 21.16 -25.32
N GLY A 318 -17.42 22.04 -26.00
CA GLY A 318 -17.98 23.25 -26.64
C GLY A 318 -18.57 24.25 -25.64
N LEU A 319 -17.97 24.37 -24.46
CA LEU A 319 -18.43 25.25 -23.38
C LEU A 319 -17.73 26.61 -23.43
N SER A 320 -18.31 27.62 -22.78
CA SER A 320 -17.55 28.83 -22.46
C SER A 320 -16.50 28.52 -21.37
N GLU A 321 -15.38 29.24 -21.38
CA GLU A 321 -14.35 29.10 -20.33
C GLU A 321 -14.93 29.35 -18.92
N SER A 322 -15.89 30.27 -18.79
CA SER A 322 -16.55 30.56 -17.52
C SER A 322 -17.34 29.36 -17.01
N ASP A 323 -18.10 28.68 -17.89
CA ASP A 323 -18.89 27.51 -17.51
C ASP A 323 -17.98 26.32 -17.19
N ALA A 324 -16.95 26.09 -18.01
CA ALA A 324 -15.95 25.06 -17.77
C ALA A 324 -15.22 25.27 -16.43
N ASN A 325 -14.85 26.51 -16.09
CA ASN A 325 -14.26 26.85 -14.80
C ASN A 325 -15.21 26.59 -13.62
N GLY A 326 -16.49 26.93 -13.76
CA GLY A 326 -17.51 26.60 -12.78
C GLY A 326 -17.56 25.09 -12.51
N LEU A 327 -17.68 24.30 -13.58
CA LEU A 327 -17.74 22.84 -13.49
C LEU A 327 -16.49 22.22 -12.84
N CYS A 328 -15.28 22.64 -13.24
CA CYS A 328 -14.04 22.13 -12.66
C CYS A 328 -13.95 22.42 -11.15
N ARG A 329 -14.30 23.65 -10.73
CA ARG A 329 -14.28 24.03 -9.31
C ARG A 329 -15.32 23.29 -8.47
N ASP A 330 -16.53 23.17 -9.01
CA ASP A 330 -17.62 22.46 -8.35
C ASP A 330 -17.29 20.97 -8.21
N ALA A 331 -16.73 20.35 -9.24
CA ALA A 331 -16.27 18.97 -9.19
C ALA A 331 -15.13 18.76 -8.19
N ALA A 332 -14.09 19.61 -8.20
CA ALA A 332 -12.99 19.54 -7.25
C ALA A 332 -13.49 19.55 -5.79
N THR A 333 -14.45 20.43 -5.49
CA THR A 333 -15.03 20.57 -4.16
C THR A 333 -15.97 19.41 -3.81
N ALA A 334 -16.91 19.08 -4.69
CA ALA A 334 -17.99 18.14 -4.40
C ALA A 334 -17.54 16.67 -4.46
N LEU A 335 -16.56 16.36 -5.31
CA LEU A 335 -16.07 15.00 -5.56
C LEU A 335 -14.72 14.72 -4.91
N ASN A 336 -14.14 15.70 -4.20
CA ASN A 336 -12.83 15.58 -3.55
C ASN A 336 -11.73 15.12 -4.53
N ILE A 337 -11.70 15.75 -5.71
CA ILE A 337 -10.66 15.53 -6.72
C ILE A 337 -9.75 16.75 -6.79
N HIS A 338 -8.50 16.52 -7.18
CA HIS A 338 -7.49 17.57 -7.27
C HIS A 338 -6.95 17.69 -8.70
N PHE A 339 -6.31 18.83 -8.98
CA PHE A 339 -5.47 18.97 -10.15
C PHE A 339 -4.25 18.06 -10.00
N GLY A 340 -3.83 17.47 -11.13
CA GLY A 340 -2.72 16.54 -11.14
C GLY A 340 -1.39 17.21 -10.81
N THR A 341 -0.40 16.39 -10.50
CA THR A 341 0.99 16.84 -10.36
C THR A 341 1.72 16.65 -11.68
N ARG A 342 2.43 17.68 -12.16
CA ARG A 342 3.28 17.50 -13.35
C ARG A 342 4.29 16.41 -13.08
N ALA A 343 4.35 15.43 -13.96
CA ALA A 343 5.51 14.56 -14.02
C ALA A 343 6.72 15.47 -14.26
N HIS A 344 7.75 15.41 -13.39
CA HIS A 344 9.02 16.05 -13.68
C HIS A 344 9.45 15.60 -15.08
N ALA A 345 9.86 16.54 -15.95
CA ALA A 345 10.19 16.34 -17.36
C ALA A 345 11.44 15.48 -17.60
N SER A 346 11.65 14.45 -16.79
CA SER A 346 12.80 13.56 -16.78
C SER A 346 12.47 12.25 -17.50
N CYS A 347 11.94 12.30 -18.74
CA CYS A 347 11.90 11.15 -19.65
C CYS A 347 11.41 11.49 -21.09
N GLN A 348 11.78 12.65 -21.64
CA GLN A 348 11.59 12.93 -23.09
C GLN A 348 12.84 12.65 -23.95
N ALA A 349 13.88 12.02 -23.41
CA ALA A 349 15.10 11.69 -24.16
C ALA A 349 15.25 10.18 -24.39
N ALA A 350 14.27 9.53 -25.04
CA ALA A 350 14.44 8.15 -25.54
C ALA A 350 13.62 7.81 -26.81
N SER A 351 13.04 8.79 -27.49
CA SER A 351 12.38 8.58 -28.79
C SER A 351 12.99 9.49 -29.85
N GLY A 352 14.24 9.20 -30.24
CA GLY A 352 14.94 10.08 -31.17
C GLY A 352 16.29 9.63 -31.71
N SER A 353 16.53 8.34 -31.98
CA SER A 353 17.54 7.95 -32.98
C SER A 353 17.45 6.47 -33.34
N GLY A 354 17.18 6.18 -34.60
CA GLY A 354 17.27 4.83 -35.16
C GLY A 354 16.64 4.76 -36.54
N ARG A 355 17.26 5.43 -37.51
CA ARG A 355 17.07 5.17 -38.95
C ARG A 355 17.74 3.86 -39.32
#